data_AF-A0A2S9FSA0-F1
#
_entry.id   AF-A0A2S9FSA0-F1
#
_cell.length_a   1.000
_cell.length_b   1.000
_cell.length_c   1.000
_cell.angle_alpha   90.00
_cell.angle_beta   90.00
_cell.angle_gamma   90.00
#
_symmetry.space_group_name_H-M   'P 1'
#
loop_
_entity.id
_entity.type
_entity.pdbx_description
1 polymer ?
#
loop_
_entity_poly.entity_id
_entity_poly.type
_entity_poly.pdbx_seq_one_letter_code
_entity_poly.pdbx_strand_id
1 'polypeptide(L)'
;AAGDDPNNWTLATGTPADAQTLTDLVFAWRTCRAVKSNAIVIAKDGATVGVGMGQVNRVDAARLAVERAGDRTRDAVGASDAFFPFPDGLQT
;
A
#
# COMPACT_ATOMS: atom_id res chain seq x y z
N ALA A 1 -16.25 -4.03 -0.43
CA ALA A 1 -16.35 -5.11 0.56
C ALA A 1 -16.36 -4.49 1.96
N ALA A 2 -16.77 -5.21 3.00
CA ALA A 2 -16.82 -4.67 4.37
C ALA A 2 -15.47 -4.10 4.85
N GLY A 3 -14.34 -4.64 4.36
CA GLY A 3 -13.00 -4.14 4.64
C GLY A 3 -12.57 -2.88 3.87
N ASP A 4 -13.40 -2.33 2.99
CA ASP A 4 -13.09 -1.12 2.21
C ASP A 4 -13.52 0.18 2.92
N ASP A 5 -14.23 0.06 4.04
CA ASP A 5 -14.62 1.20 4.88
C ASP A 5 -13.56 1.44 5.97
N PRO A 6 -12.85 2.58 5.95
CA PRO A 6 -11.82 2.89 6.92
C PRO A 6 -12.34 2.99 8.36
N ASN A 7 -13.64 3.18 8.57
CA ASN A 7 -14.23 3.18 9.92
C ASN A 7 -14.11 1.82 10.62
N ASN A 8 -13.90 0.74 9.85
CA ASN A 8 -13.73 -0.61 10.37
C ASN A 8 -12.25 -1.00 10.50
N TRP A 9 -11.31 -0.10 10.19
CA TRP A 9 -9.88 -0.37 10.30
C TRP A 9 -9.38 -0.20 11.74
N THR A 10 -8.37 -0.99 12.10
CA THR A 10 -7.70 -0.90 13.40
C THR A 10 -6.36 -0.20 13.23
N LEU A 11 -6.14 0.91 13.94
CA LEU A 11 -4.84 1.55 14.04
C LEU A 11 -3.92 0.71 14.93
N ALA A 12 -3.07 -0.12 14.31
CA ALA A 12 -2.19 -1.02 15.05
C ALA A 12 -1.01 -0.29 15.74
N THR A 13 -0.50 0.80 15.14
CA THR A 13 0.62 1.58 15.65
C THR A 13 0.67 2.96 15.00
N GLY A 14 1.48 3.88 15.54
CA GLY A 14 1.67 5.24 15.02
C GLY A 14 0.58 6.22 15.42
N THR A 15 0.66 7.44 14.86
CA THR A 15 -0.38 8.46 15.03
C THR A 15 -1.53 8.22 14.06
N PRO A 16 -2.78 8.57 14.42
CA PRO A 16 -3.90 8.52 13.48
C PRO A 16 -3.62 9.32 12.21
N ALA A 17 -4.02 8.78 11.07
CA ALA A 17 -3.90 9.47 9.78
C ALA A 17 -4.76 10.73 9.76
N ASP A 18 -4.22 11.83 9.22
CA ASP A 18 -5.02 13.00 8.88
C ASP A 18 -5.97 12.70 7.70
N ALA A 19 -6.88 13.63 7.40
CA ALA A 19 -7.90 13.44 6.39
C ALA A 19 -7.34 13.16 4.98
N GLN A 20 -6.21 13.79 4.63
CA GLN A 20 -5.59 13.61 3.31
C GLN A 20 -4.92 12.23 3.21
N THR A 21 -4.12 11.88 4.23
CA THR A 21 -3.46 10.59 4.35
C THR A 21 -4.48 9.44 4.36
N LEU A 22 -5.59 9.61 5.07
CA LEU A 22 -6.67 8.61 5.11
C LEU A 22 -7.33 8.44 3.74
N THR A 23 -7.53 9.54 2.99
CA THR A 23 -8.04 9.51 1.62
C THR A 23 -7.11 8.72 0.70
N ASP A 24 -5.80 8.99 0.79
CA ASP A 24 -4.80 8.26 0.00
C ASP A 24 -4.70 6.79 0.39
N LEU A 25 -4.82 6.44 1.68
CA LEU A 25 -4.84 5.04 2.14
C LEU A 25 -6.04 4.29 1.58
N VAL A 26 -7.24 4.89 1.60
CA VAL A 26 -8.45 4.31 1.01
C VAL A 26 -8.29 4.13 -0.50
N PHE A 27 -7.70 5.12 -1.18
CA PHE A 27 -7.39 5.03 -2.61
C PHE A 27 -6.43 3.87 -2.90
N ALA A 28 -5.32 3.78 -2.18
CA ALA A 28 -4.32 2.73 -2.35
C ALA A 28 -4.92 1.34 -2.08
N TRP A 29 -5.70 1.19 -1.01
CA TRP A 29 -6.37 -0.05 -0.63
C TRP A 29 -7.32 -0.56 -1.73
N ARG A 30 -8.21 0.31 -2.22
CA ARG A 30 -9.16 -0.06 -3.29
C ARG A 30 -8.45 -0.38 -4.59
N THR A 31 -7.39 0.36 -4.91
CA THR A 31 -6.59 0.15 -6.12
C THR A 31 -5.85 -1.18 -6.07
N CYS A 32 -5.33 -1.58 -4.91
CA CYS A 32 -4.59 -2.84 -4.74
C CYS A 32 -5.42 -4.06 -5.13
N ARG A 33 -6.76 -4.03 -4.95
CA ARG A 33 -7.69 -5.07 -5.40
C ARG A 33 -7.65 -5.35 -6.91
N ALA A 34 -7.34 -4.34 -7.73
CA ALA A 34 -7.27 -4.49 -9.19
C ALA A 34 -5.94 -5.10 -9.65
N VAL A 35 -4.92 -5.10 -8.80
CA VAL A 35 -3.57 -5.55 -9.09
C VAL A 35 -3.47 -7.05 -8.84
N LYS A 36 -2.79 -7.79 -9.72
CA LYS A 36 -2.61 -9.25 -9.56
C LYS A 36 -1.66 -9.54 -8.40
N SER A 37 -2.04 -10.50 -7.56
CA SER A 37 -1.27 -10.92 -6.38
C SER A 37 0.09 -11.54 -6.73
N ASN A 38 1.11 -11.41 -5.89
CA ASN A 38 1.18 -10.52 -4.71
C ASN A 38 1.28 -9.06 -5.16
N ALA A 39 0.48 -8.19 -4.55
CA ALA A 39 0.37 -6.79 -4.94
C ALA A 39 0.74 -5.82 -3.82
N ILE A 40 1.55 -4.81 -4.18
CA ILE A 40 1.88 -3.65 -3.35
C ILE A 40 1.63 -2.39 -4.18
N VAL A 41 0.83 -1.47 -3.66
CA VAL A 41 0.52 -0.18 -4.28
C VAL A 41 1.07 0.93 -3.39
N ILE A 42 1.85 1.83 -3.97
CA ILE A 42 2.29 3.07 -3.34
C ILE A 42 1.54 4.21 -4.02
N ALA A 43 0.88 5.06 -3.22
CA ALA A 43 0.07 6.17 -3.70
C ALA A 43 0.39 7.47 -2.96
N LYS A 44 0.16 8.59 -3.65
CA LYS A 44 0.31 9.94 -3.10
C LYS A 44 -0.61 10.88 -3.88
N ASP A 45 -1.27 11.80 -3.18
CA ASP A 45 -2.14 12.83 -3.78
C ASP A 45 -3.20 12.23 -4.72
N GLY A 46 -3.83 11.11 -4.31
CA GLY A 46 -4.87 10.42 -5.07
C GLY A 46 -4.40 9.68 -6.33
N ALA A 47 -3.09 9.46 -6.51
CA ALA A 47 -2.54 8.75 -7.66
C ALA A 47 -1.54 7.65 -7.26
N THR A 48 -1.50 6.57 -8.05
CA THR A 48 -0.48 5.53 -7.87
C THR A 48 0.88 6.04 -8.36
N VAL A 49 1.88 6.03 -7.48
CA VAL A 49 3.25 6.42 -7.83
C VAL A 49 4.13 5.20 -8.08
N GLY A 50 3.83 4.05 -7.47
CA GLY A 50 4.51 2.78 -7.70
C GLY A 50 3.57 1.59 -7.50
N VAL A 51 3.71 0.57 -8.34
CA VAL A 51 2.89 -0.65 -8.26
C VAL A 51 3.77 -1.86 -8.47
N GLY A 52 3.87 -2.73 -7.47
CA GLY A 52 4.43 -4.07 -7.57
C GLY A 52 3.31 -5.07 -7.81
N MET A 53 3.40 -5.86 -8.88
CA MET A 53 2.30 -6.71 -9.33
C MET A 53 2.78 -8.08 -9.79
N GLY A 54 1.96 -9.11 -9.56
CA GLY A 54 2.13 -10.45 -10.11
C GLY A 54 3.36 -11.19 -9.62
N GLN A 55 3.91 -10.82 -8.46
CA GLN A 55 5.10 -11.44 -7.91
C GLN A 55 4.74 -12.68 -7.10
N VAL A 56 5.61 -13.69 -7.15
CA VAL A 56 5.45 -14.93 -6.38
C VAL A 56 5.70 -14.70 -4.89
N ASN A 57 6.58 -13.75 -4.55
CA ASN A 57 6.89 -13.33 -3.17
C ASN A 57 6.50 -11.87 -2.93
N ARG A 58 6.03 -11.57 -1.70
CA ARG A 58 5.55 -10.23 -1.32
C ARG A 58 6.68 -9.20 -1.19
N VAL A 59 7.85 -9.61 -0.70
CA VAL A 59 9.01 -8.71 -0.63
C VAL A 59 9.46 -8.23 -2.02
N ASP A 60 9.35 -9.08 -3.04
CA ASP A 60 9.69 -8.68 -4.41
C ASP A 60 8.64 -7.72 -5.00
N ALA A 61 7.36 -7.88 -4.63
CA ALA A 61 6.34 -6.89 -4.95
C ALA A 61 6.63 -5.53 -4.27
N ALA A 62 7.07 -5.53 -3.01
CA ALA A 62 7.44 -4.30 -2.30
C ALA A 62 8.63 -3.61 -2.98
N ARG A 63 9.70 -4.35 -3.26
CA ARG A 63 10.89 -3.83 -3.98
C ARG A 63 10.52 -3.22 -5.32
N LEU A 64 9.70 -3.93 -6.12
CA LEU A 64 9.26 -3.45 -7.42
C LEU A 64 8.39 -2.18 -7.32
N ALA A 65 7.54 -2.09 -6.30
CA ALA A 65 6.73 -0.90 -6.06
C ALA A 65 7.60 0.32 -5.69
N VAL A 66 8.55 0.14 -4.77
CA VAL A 66 9.50 1.16 -4.32
C VAL A 66 10.38 1.63 -5.48
N GLU A 67 10.95 0.72 -6.26
CA GLU A 67 11.77 1.03 -7.44
C GLU A 67 10.99 1.86 -8.47
N ARG A 68 9.75 1.48 -8.76
CA ARG A 68 8.89 2.20 -9.71
C ARG A 68 8.46 3.58 -9.20
N ALA A 69 8.25 3.72 -7.89
CA ALA A 69 7.93 5.00 -7.28
C ALA A 69 9.12 5.97 -7.27
N GLY A 70 10.33 5.45 -7.05
CA GLY A 70 11.55 6.26 -6.96
C GLY A 70 11.42 7.31 -5.84
N ASP A 71 11.81 8.55 -6.12
CA ASP A 71 11.74 9.65 -5.14
C ASP A 71 10.32 9.99 -4.67
N ARG A 72 9.30 9.56 -5.41
CA ARG A 72 7.89 9.77 -5.06
C ARG A 72 7.41 8.88 -3.91
N THR A 73 8.24 7.96 -3.42
CA THR A 73 8.00 7.18 -2.20
C THR A 73 7.95 8.04 -0.94
N ARG A 74 8.64 9.19 -0.94
CA ARG A 74 8.67 10.10 0.21
C ARG A 74 7.28 10.68 0.48
N ASP A 75 6.82 10.52 1.72
CA ASP A 75 5.51 10.95 2.20
C ASP A 75 4.33 10.34 1.42
N ALA A 76 4.56 9.17 0.81
CA ALA A 76 3.51 8.38 0.16
C ALA A 76 2.95 7.32 1.12
N VAL A 77 1.79 6.77 0.78
CA VAL A 77 1.16 5.67 1.52
C VAL A 77 1.24 4.37 0.75
N GLY A 78 1.24 3.24 1.47
CA GLY A 78 1.30 1.90 0.90
C GLY A 78 0.07 1.06 1.23
N ALA A 79 -0.36 0.22 0.29
CA ALA A 79 -1.37 -0.81 0.49
C ALA A 79 -0.90 -2.17 -0.03
N SER A 80 -1.21 -3.22 0.71
CA SER A 80 -0.85 -4.61 0.40
C SER A 80 -2.12 -5.45 0.30
N ASP A 81 -2.26 -6.24 -0.78
CA ASP A 81 -3.47 -7.04 -1.03
C ASP A 81 -3.70 -8.17 -0.02
N ALA A 82 -2.63 -8.62 0.64
CA ALA A 82 -2.70 -9.55 1.78
C ALA A 82 -1.70 -9.14 2.86
N PHE A 83 -1.72 -9.85 3.99
CA PHE A 83 -0.83 -9.59 5.11
C PHE A 83 0.66 -9.78 4.72
N PHE A 84 1.55 -9.07 5.43
CA PHE A 84 2.99 -9.29 5.34
C PHE A 84 3.38 -10.53 6.15
N PRO A 85 3.88 -11.61 5.53
CA PRO A 85 4.26 -12.82 6.26
C PRO A 85 5.52 -12.61 7.11
N PHE A 86 6.37 -11.66 6.71
CA PHE A 86 7.61 -11.31 7.38
C PHE A 86 7.82 -9.78 7.35
N PRO A 87 8.66 -9.23 8.25
CA PRO A 87 8.89 -7.78 8.34
C PRO A 87 9.58 -7.17 7.11
N ASP A 88 10.34 -7.97 6.37
CA ASP A 88 11.14 -7.54 5.22
C ASP A 88 10.31 -6.82 4.14
N GLY A 89 9.08 -7.28 3.89
CA GLY A 89 8.19 -6.64 2.94
C GLY A 89 7.72 -5.23 3.35
N LEU A 90 7.66 -4.95 4.66
CA LEU A 90 7.30 -3.61 5.18
C LEU A 90 8.53 -2.71 5.38
N GLN A 91 9.71 -3.31 5.58
CA GLN A 91 10.98 -2.60 5.79
C GLN A 91 11.68 -2.18 4.49
N THR A 92 11.27 -2.76 3.36
CA THR A 92 11.77 -2.45 2.01
C THR A 92 11.36 -1.05 1.57
#